data_AF-Q5C461-F1
#
_entry.id   AF-Q5C461-F1
#
_cell.length_a   1.000
_cell.length_b   1.000
_cell.length_c   1.000
_cell.angle_alpha   90.00
_cell.angle_beta   90.00
_cell.angle_gamma   90.00
#
_symmetry.space_group_name_H-M   'P 1'
#
loop_
_entity.id
_entity.type
_entity.pdbx_description
1 polymer ?
#
loop_
_entity_poly.entity_id
_entity_poly.type
_entity_poly.pdbx_seq_one_letter_code
_entity_poly.pdbx_strand_id
1 'polypeptide(L)'
;FEKNHRYHILATTLVSGGSVASILFVELYALLIDYHGWRSAFIILGFIYFVILLLGSLIFHNDVTKSNTYQNNKISACSRLKMCWQQKLLLILWTVDRIITSIVTYGMLLNLADYMYQHESLLRNSVLLTNLFAAGEATTYLIGAALTAVTKDFLKNRLKYILISTSIGMSVGLITWEYVTFNHTLSAMLSYLTGFCLGPSVTFLFPAGEEMTLYQVI
;
A
#
# COMPACT_ATOMS: atom_id res chain seq x y z
N PHE A 1 -22.59 -3.89 8.74
CA PHE A 1 -21.59 -4.98 8.65
C PHE A 1 -20.67 -4.89 9.86
N GLU A 2 -21.10 -5.38 11.02
CA GLU A 2 -20.27 -5.48 12.21
C GLU A 2 -20.11 -6.95 12.57
N LYS A 3 -18.87 -7.45 12.49
CA LYS A 3 -18.40 -8.45 13.46
C LYS A 3 -16.90 -8.60 13.58
N ASN A 4 -16.07 -8.07 12.67
CA ASN A 4 -14.61 -8.23 12.77
C ASN A 4 -13.79 -7.07 12.15
N HIS A 5 -14.14 -5.81 12.47
CA HIS A 5 -13.41 -4.61 12.00
C HIS A 5 -11.89 -4.70 12.29
N ARG A 6 -11.51 -5.27 13.44
CA ARG A 6 -10.11 -5.46 13.85
C ARG A 6 -9.34 -6.42 12.94
N TYR A 7 -9.92 -7.57 12.63
CA TYR A 7 -9.27 -8.54 11.76
C TYR A 7 -9.28 -8.07 10.30
N HIS A 8 -10.26 -7.26 9.90
CA HIS A 8 -10.27 -6.64 8.58
C HIS A 8 -9.14 -5.60 8.44
N ILE A 9 -8.98 -4.67 9.39
CA ILE A 9 -7.87 -3.71 9.38
C ILE A 9 -6.52 -4.42 9.51
N LEU A 10 -6.41 -5.43 10.39
CA LEU A 10 -5.17 -6.17 10.54
C LEU A 10 -4.84 -6.96 9.25
N ALA A 11 -5.82 -7.58 8.60
CA ALA A 11 -5.62 -8.29 7.34
C ALA A 11 -5.30 -7.33 6.20
N THR A 12 -5.99 -6.20 6.08
CA THR A 12 -5.69 -5.21 5.04
C THR A 12 -4.33 -4.57 5.24
N THR A 13 -3.91 -4.28 6.48
CA THR A 13 -2.56 -3.79 6.78
C THR A 13 -1.46 -4.84 6.55
N LEU A 14 -1.72 -6.12 6.82
CA LEU A 14 -0.78 -7.22 6.51
C LEU A 14 -0.68 -7.48 5.00
N VAL A 15 -1.81 -7.48 4.29
CA VAL A 15 -1.88 -7.74 2.84
C VAL A 15 -1.37 -6.53 2.05
N SER A 16 -1.67 -5.31 2.49
CA SER A 16 -1.06 -4.10 1.92
C SER A 16 0.38 -3.89 2.37
N GLY A 17 0.86 -4.65 3.36
CA GLY A 17 2.24 -4.70 3.84
C GLY A 17 3.27 -5.16 2.79
N GLY A 18 2.87 -5.31 1.53
CA GLY A 18 3.74 -5.58 0.39
C GLY A 18 4.91 -4.61 0.22
N SER A 19 4.93 -3.44 0.87
CA SER A 19 6.12 -2.56 0.89
C SER A 19 7.23 -3.00 1.85
N VAL A 20 6.91 -3.76 2.91
CA VAL A 20 7.97 -4.46 3.69
C VAL A 20 8.67 -5.47 2.78
N ALA A 21 7.87 -6.12 1.93
CA ALA A 21 8.37 -6.98 0.88
C ALA A 21 9.21 -6.16 -0.12
N SER A 22 8.80 -4.95 -0.52
CA SER A 22 9.58 -4.15 -1.47
C SER A 22 10.97 -3.78 -0.97
N ILE A 23 11.21 -3.53 0.32
CA ILE A 23 12.58 -3.27 0.83
C ILE A 23 13.47 -4.51 0.69
N LEU A 24 13.00 -5.65 1.20
CA LEU A 24 13.76 -6.90 1.14
C LEU A 24 13.94 -7.37 -0.30
N PHE A 25 12.87 -7.35 -1.09
CA PHE A 25 12.88 -7.86 -2.45
C PHE A 25 13.59 -6.94 -3.43
N VAL A 26 13.61 -5.61 -3.26
CA VAL A 26 14.35 -4.72 -4.16
C VAL A 26 15.86 -4.90 -3.97
N GLU A 27 16.36 -5.00 -2.73
CA GLU A 27 17.79 -5.22 -2.49
C GLU A 27 18.22 -6.65 -2.85
N LEU A 28 17.40 -7.66 -2.56
CA LEU A 28 17.62 -9.03 -3.02
C LEU A 28 17.56 -9.13 -4.55
N TYR A 29 16.69 -8.37 -5.21
CA TYR A 29 16.59 -8.37 -6.67
C TYR A 29 17.79 -7.71 -7.33
N ALA A 30 18.27 -6.58 -6.79
CA ALA A 30 19.51 -5.95 -7.25
C ALA A 30 20.70 -6.92 -7.13
N LEU A 31 20.85 -7.60 -5.97
CA LEU A 31 21.87 -8.64 -5.79
C LEU A 31 21.70 -9.79 -6.79
N LEU A 32 20.46 -10.23 -7.03
CA LEU A 32 20.18 -11.32 -7.96
C LEU A 32 20.56 -10.96 -9.40
N ILE A 33 20.31 -9.71 -9.81
CA ILE A 33 20.72 -9.19 -11.12
C ILE A 33 22.24 -9.12 -11.22
N ASP A 34 22.92 -8.62 -10.18
CA ASP A 34 24.38 -8.48 -10.18
C ASP A 34 25.08 -9.84 -10.31
N TYR A 35 24.58 -10.89 -9.66
CA TYR A 35 25.19 -12.24 -9.72
C TYR A 35 24.77 -13.09 -10.92
N HIS A 36 23.50 -13.03 -11.34
CA HIS A 36 22.95 -13.96 -12.35
C HIS A 36 22.51 -13.29 -13.65
N GLY A 37 22.57 -11.96 -13.72
CA GLY A 37 22.04 -11.17 -14.83
C GLY A 37 20.51 -11.11 -14.83
N TRP A 38 19.97 -10.08 -15.50
CA TRP A 38 18.54 -9.78 -15.50
C TRP A 38 17.66 -10.89 -16.10
N ARG A 39 18.16 -11.65 -17.09
CA ARG A 39 17.40 -12.74 -17.74
C ARG A 39 17.14 -13.90 -16.78
N SER A 40 18.17 -14.35 -16.07
CA SER A 40 18.05 -15.44 -15.11
C SER A 40 17.28 -15.01 -13.86
N ALA A 41 17.46 -13.76 -13.43
CA ALA A 41 16.70 -13.18 -12.32
C ALA A 41 15.18 -13.25 -12.57
N PHE A 42 14.71 -12.92 -13.78
CA PHE A 42 13.29 -13.04 -14.12
C PHE A 42 12.75 -14.47 -14.07
N ILE A 43 13.54 -15.45 -14.51
CA ILE A 43 13.14 -16.87 -14.46
C ILE A 43 12.97 -17.31 -13.01
N ILE A 44 13.93 -16.97 -12.15
CA ILE A 44 13.91 -17.31 -10.72
C ILE A 44 12.69 -16.68 -10.02
N LEU A 45 12.46 -15.39 -10.26
CA LEU A 45 11.29 -14.68 -9.71
C LEU A 45 9.96 -15.25 -10.21
N GLY A 46 9.86 -15.55 -11.50
CA GLY A 46 8.67 -16.15 -12.09
C GLY A 46 8.34 -17.51 -11.47
N PHE A 47 9.37 -18.32 -11.18
CA PHE A 47 9.20 -19.61 -10.50
C PHE A 47 8.73 -19.43 -9.05
N ILE A 48 9.37 -18.53 -8.29
CA ILE A 48 8.96 -18.23 -6.90
C ILE A 48 7.51 -17.75 -6.85
N TYR A 49 7.14 -16.82 -7.74
CA TYR A 49 5.77 -16.31 -7.87
C TYR A 49 4.76 -17.43 -8.14
N PHE A 50 5.06 -18.30 -9.10
CA PHE A 50 4.21 -19.43 -9.44
C PHE A 50 4.01 -20.39 -8.26
N VAL A 51 5.08 -20.76 -7.55
CA VAL A 51 5.01 -21.66 -6.39
C VAL A 51 4.15 -21.08 -5.28
N ILE A 52 4.32 -19.79 -4.95
CA ILE A 52 3.54 -19.12 -3.89
C ILE A 52 2.05 -19.08 -4.27
N LEU A 53 1.72 -18.73 -5.52
CA LEU A 53 0.32 -18.71 -5.97
C LEU A 53 -0.29 -20.10 -6.02
N LEU A 54 0.47 -21.10 -6.45
CA LEU A 54 0.02 -22.48 -6.48
C LEU A 54 -0.27 -22.99 -5.05
N LEU A 55 0.63 -22.74 -4.10
CA LEU A 55 0.40 -23.05 -2.69
C LEU A 55 -0.82 -22.29 -2.13
N GLY A 56 -0.96 -21.01 -2.44
CA GLY A 56 -2.12 -20.22 -2.05
C GLY A 56 -3.42 -20.82 -2.57
N SER A 57 -3.48 -21.18 -3.86
CA SER A 57 -4.64 -21.82 -4.49
C SER A 57 -4.99 -23.17 -3.84
N LEU A 58 -3.98 -23.98 -3.49
CA LEU A 58 -4.18 -25.27 -2.84
C LEU A 58 -4.68 -25.14 -1.39
N ILE A 59 -4.20 -24.14 -0.65
CA ILE A 59 -4.57 -23.90 0.75
C ILE A 59 -5.95 -23.22 0.86
N PHE A 60 -6.22 -22.23 0.00
CA PHE A 60 -7.51 -21.53 -0.06
C PHE A 60 -8.52 -22.31 -0.89
N HIS A 61 -8.83 -23.55 -0.47
CA HIS A 61 -9.94 -24.30 -1.05
C HIS A 61 -11.26 -23.75 -0.50
N ASN A 62 -12.16 -23.31 -1.40
CA ASN A 62 -13.50 -22.89 -1.01
C ASN A 62 -14.29 -24.11 -0.50
N ASP A 63 -14.62 -24.15 0.79
CA ASP A 63 -15.62 -25.06 1.34
C ASP A 63 -17.01 -24.69 0.75
N VAL A 64 -17.33 -25.23 -0.43
CA VAL A 64 -18.65 -25.09 -1.09
C VAL A 64 -19.79 -25.56 -0.18
N THR A 65 -19.49 -26.38 0.82
CA THR A 65 -20.45 -26.87 1.81
C THR A 65 -20.91 -25.78 2.80
N LYS A 66 -20.08 -24.76 3.10
CA LYS A 66 -20.48 -23.64 3.98
C LYS A 66 -21.33 -22.59 3.26
N SER A 67 -21.17 -22.40 1.95
CA SER A 67 -21.95 -21.41 1.19
C SER A 67 -23.42 -21.80 1.04
N ASN A 68 -23.72 -23.10 0.98
CA ASN A 68 -25.10 -23.59 0.82
C ASN A 68 -25.99 -23.31 2.04
N THR A 69 -25.41 -23.16 3.24
CA THR A 69 -26.15 -22.77 4.45
C THR A 69 -26.61 -21.30 4.45
N TYR A 70 -25.98 -20.44 3.64
CA TYR A 70 -26.33 -19.02 3.51
C TYR A 70 -27.21 -18.72 2.29
N GLN A 71 -27.51 -19.72 1.47
CA GLN A 71 -28.09 -19.52 0.13
C GLN A 71 -29.57 -19.92 0.01
N ASN A 72 -30.31 -19.95 1.12
CA ASN A 72 -31.77 -20.09 1.07
C ASN A 72 -32.56 -18.79 1.34
N ASN A 73 -31.93 -17.62 1.11
CA ASN A 73 -32.67 -16.38 0.90
C ASN A 73 -32.47 -15.91 -0.54
N LYS A 74 -33.29 -16.48 -1.43
CA LYS A 74 -33.50 -16.02 -2.82
C LYS A 74 -34.25 -14.68 -2.85
N ILE A 75 -33.96 -13.79 -1.91
CA ILE A 75 -34.42 -12.40 -1.91
C ILE A 75 -33.30 -11.58 -2.55
N SER A 76 -33.50 -11.33 -3.85
CA SER A 76 -33.10 -10.11 -4.57
C SER A 76 -31.61 -9.92 -4.93
N ALA A 77 -31.18 -10.52 -6.04
CA ALA A 77 -30.12 -9.93 -6.87
C ALA A 77 -30.46 -8.48 -7.28
N CYS A 78 -31.76 -8.15 -7.34
CA CYS A 78 -32.29 -6.82 -7.62
C CYS A 78 -32.09 -5.80 -6.46
N SER A 79 -31.95 -6.22 -5.19
CA SER A 79 -31.69 -5.26 -4.08
C SER A 79 -30.21 -4.92 -3.95
N ARG A 80 -29.29 -5.81 -4.36
CA ARG A 80 -27.85 -5.53 -4.43
C ARG A 80 -27.49 -4.46 -5.46
N LEU A 81 -28.36 -4.24 -6.45
CA LEU A 81 -28.20 -3.22 -7.49
C LEU A 81 -28.74 -1.83 -7.09
N LYS A 82 -29.46 -1.70 -5.96
CA LYS A 82 -29.83 -0.40 -5.39
C LYS A 82 -28.69 0.13 -4.51
N MET A 83 -27.51 0.33 -5.11
CA MET A 83 -26.52 1.23 -4.51
C MET A 83 -27.07 2.65 -4.61
N CYS A 84 -27.18 3.33 -3.47
CA CYS A 84 -27.58 4.74 -3.41
C CYS A 84 -26.59 5.56 -4.26
N TRP A 85 -27.06 6.61 -4.96
CA TRP A 85 -26.22 7.46 -5.80
C TRP A 85 -24.99 8.01 -5.07
N GLN A 86 -25.12 8.28 -3.77
CA GLN A 86 -24.03 8.71 -2.89
C GLN A 86 -22.91 7.67 -2.77
N GLN A 87 -23.24 6.37 -2.68
CA GLN A 87 -22.24 5.29 -2.62
C GLN A 87 -21.49 5.14 -3.95
N LYS A 88 -22.18 5.37 -5.08
CA LYS A 88 -21.55 5.35 -6.41
C LYS A 88 -20.54 6.49 -6.58
N LEU A 89 -20.91 7.70 -6.16
CA LEU A 89 -20.02 8.86 -6.20
C LEU A 89 -18.80 8.67 -5.31
N LEU A 90 -18.99 8.10 -4.12
CA LEU A 90 -17.87 7.80 -3.22
C LEU A 90 -16.92 6.76 -3.83
N LEU A 91 -17.45 5.71 -4.45
CA LEU A 91 -16.64 4.70 -5.11
C LEU A 91 -15.80 5.32 -6.23
N ILE A 92 -16.39 6.21 -7.04
CA ILE A 92 -15.67 6.96 -8.09
C ILE A 92 -14.59 7.85 -7.47
N LEU A 93 -14.88 8.54 -6.37
CA LEU A 93 -13.89 9.39 -5.71
C LEU A 93 -12.70 8.56 -5.19
N TRP A 94 -12.97 7.37 -4.63
CA TRP A 94 -11.92 6.45 -4.19
C TRP A 94 -11.10 5.87 -5.35
N THR A 95 -11.72 5.57 -6.49
CA THR A 95 -10.94 5.10 -7.65
C THR A 95 -10.03 6.20 -8.17
N VAL A 96 -10.52 7.44 -8.24
CA VAL A 96 -9.70 8.60 -8.62
C VAL A 96 -8.55 8.81 -7.64
N ASP A 97 -8.82 8.79 -6.33
CA ASP A 97 -7.79 8.90 -5.29
C ASP A 97 -6.71 7.81 -5.42
N ARG A 98 -7.12 6.57 -5.70
CA ARG A 98 -6.19 5.46 -5.95
C ARG A 98 -5.36 5.63 -7.20
N ILE A 99 -5.95 6.15 -8.29
CA ILE A 99 -5.23 6.44 -9.52
C ILE A 99 -4.18 7.52 -9.25
N ILE A 100 -4.55 8.63 -8.61
CA ILE A 100 -3.63 9.74 -8.32
C ILE A 100 -2.51 9.28 -7.39
N THR A 101 -2.84 8.57 -6.31
CA THR A 101 -1.84 8.03 -5.38
C THR A 101 -0.88 7.07 -6.09
N SER A 102 -1.37 6.24 -7.02
CA SER A 102 -0.52 5.33 -7.80
C SER A 102 0.39 6.10 -8.76
N ILE A 103 -0.12 7.12 -9.45
CA ILE A 103 0.68 7.98 -10.34
C ILE A 103 1.83 8.62 -9.56
N VAL A 104 1.55 9.17 -8.38
CA VAL A 104 2.57 9.79 -7.52
C VAL A 104 3.58 8.73 -7.06
N THR A 105 3.13 7.59 -6.57
CA THR A 105 4.01 6.51 -6.04
C THR A 105 4.95 5.99 -7.12
N TYR A 106 4.40 5.56 -8.26
CA TYR A 106 5.20 4.97 -9.33
C TYR A 106 6.01 6.02 -10.10
N GLY A 107 5.46 7.21 -10.32
CA GLY A 107 6.18 8.31 -10.94
C GLY A 107 7.41 8.70 -10.12
N MET A 108 7.27 8.75 -8.79
CA MET A 108 8.37 9.03 -7.88
C MET A 108 9.42 7.91 -7.87
N LEU A 109 9.01 6.64 -7.78
CA LEU A 109 9.94 5.50 -7.80
C LEU A 109 10.77 5.45 -9.11
N LEU A 110 10.13 5.69 -10.26
CA LEU A 110 10.81 5.70 -11.55
C LEU A 110 11.76 6.88 -11.68
N ASN A 111 11.33 8.08 -11.30
CA ASN A 111 12.14 9.29 -11.40
C ASN A 111 13.33 9.27 -10.42
N LEU A 112 13.15 8.71 -9.21
CA LEU A 112 14.25 8.57 -8.23
C LEU A 112 15.33 7.62 -8.73
N ALA A 113 14.92 6.48 -9.32
CA ALA A 113 15.84 5.52 -9.89
C ALA A 113 16.60 6.13 -11.07
N ASP A 114 15.92 6.85 -11.97
CA ASP A 114 16.56 7.52 -13.12
C ASP A 114 17.52 8.63 -12.67
N TYR A 115 17.07 9.48 -11.73
CA TYR A 115 17.90 10.55 -11.17
C TYR A 115 19.20 10.02 -10.56
N MET A 116 19.13 8.94 -9.79
CA MET A 116 20.32 8.34 -9.19
C MET A 116 21.18 7.57 -10.19
N TYR A 117 20.59 6.95 -11.20
CA TYR A 117 21.36 6.29 -12.27
C TYR A 117 22.18 7.30 -13.09
N GLN A 118 21.70 8.53 -13.25
CA GLN A 118 22.44 9.59 -13.95
C GLN A 118 23.63 10.13 -13.14
N HIS A 119 23.61 10.00 -11.81
CA HIS A 119 24.63 10.57 -10.91
C HIS A 119 25.58 9.54 -10.30
N GLU A 120 25.21 8.25 -10.29
CA GLU A 120 25.98 7.15 -9.69
C GLU A 120 26.14 5.99 -10.67
N SER A 121 27.37 5.47 -10.83
CA SER A 121 27.67 4.36 -11.74
C SER A 121 27.41 2.97 -11.15
N LEU A 122 27.26 2.88 -9.83
CA LEU A 122 27.02 1.63 -9.11
C LEU A 122 25.52 1.42 -8.86
N LEU A 123 24.97 0.32 -9.40
CA LEU A 123 23.55 -0.03 -9.30
C LEU A 123 23.02 -0.01 -7.85
N ARG A 124 23.85 -0.42 -6.89
CA ARG A 124 23.53 -0.43 -5.46
C ARG A 124 23.29 0.97 -4.89
N ASN A 125 24.08 1.95 -5.31
CA ASN A 125 23.89 3.35 -4.90
C ASN A 125 22.68 3.95 -5.62
N SER A 126 22.42 3.52 -6.86
CA SER A 126 21.28 3.99 -7.65
C SER A 126 19.92 3.65 -7.02
N VAL A 127 19.88 2.63 -6.17
CA VAL A 127 18.66 2.13 -5.50
C VAL A 127 18.53 2.65 -4.05
N LEU A 128 19.51 3.43 -3.56
CA LEU A 128 19.51 3.90 -2.17
C LEU A 128 18.30 4.79 -1.86
N LEU A 129 17.99 5.76 -2.72
CA LEU A 129 16.86 6.66 -2.49
C LEU A 129 15.51 5.93 -2.58
N THR A 130 15.37 5.00 -3.51
CA THR A 130 14.14 4.20 -3.66
C THR A 130 13.96 3.23 -2.49
N ASN A 131 15.04 2.66 -1.96
CA ASN A 131 15.01 1.87 -0.73
C ASN A 131 14.62 2.70 0.49
N LEU A 132 15.12 3.93 0.62
CA LEU A 132 14.73 4.83 1.72
C LEU A 132 13.25 5.22 1.63
N PHE A 133 12.74 5.46 0.42
CA PHE A 133 11.32 5.70 0.20
C PHE A 133 10.47 4.50 0.63
N ALA A 134 10.83 3.29 0.17
CA ALA A 134 10.15 2.06 0.56
C ALA A 134 10.24 1.80 2.07
N ALA A 135 11.38 2.12 2.70
CA ALA A 135 11.57 2.08 4.15
C ALA A 135 10.61 3.01 4.90
N GLY A 136 10.45 4.24 4.41
CA GLY A 136 9.44 5.17 4.93
C GLY A 136 8.04 4.56 4.89
N GLU A 137 7.63 4.01 3.74
CA GLU A 137 6.32 3.39 3.59
C GLU A 137 6.12 2.21 4.55
N ALA A 138 7.08 1.28 4.61
CA ALA A 138 6.99 0.08 5.44
C ALA A 138 6.94 0.38 6.95
N THR A 139 7.66 1.41 7.41
CA THR A 139 7.66 1.80 8.83
C THR A 139 6.27 2.25 9.27
N THR A 140 5.51 2.93 8.39
CA THR A 140 4.13 3.33 8.70
C THR A 140 3.21 2.12 8.85
N TYR A 141 3.45 1.06 8.07
CA TYR A 141 2.67 -0.17 8.13
C TYR A 141 2.97 -0.93 9.40
N LEU A 142 4.25 -1.01 9.78
CA LEU A 142 4.68 -1.64 11.02
C LEU A 142 4.10 -0.89 12.23
N ILE A 143 4.16 0.43 12.23
CA ILE A 143 3.55 1.28 13.27
C ILE A 143 2.02 1.09 13.28
N GLY A 144 1.37 1.11 12.11
CA GLY A 144 -0.07 0.89 11.96
C GLY A 144 -0.53 -0.46 12.50
N ALA A 145 0.17 -1.53 12.14
CA ALA A 145 -0.10 -2.89 12.60
C ALA A 145 0.15 -3.02 14.10
N ALA A 146 1.27 -2.49 14.62
CA ALA A 146 1.59 -2.50 16.03
C ALA A 146 0.55 -1.74 16.86
N LEU A 147 0.16 -0.53 16.43
CA LEU A 147 -0.87 0.26 17.09
C LEU A 147 -2.23 -0.47 17.09
N THR A 148 -2.61 -1.10 15.98
CA THR A 148 -3.85 -1.88 15.88
C THR A 148 -3.82 -3.15 16.73
N ALA A 149 -2.63 -3.77 16.88
CA ALA A 149 -2.44 -4.94 17.71
C ALA A 149 -2.54 -4.61 19.20
N VAL A 150 -1.89 -3.51 19.63
CA VAL A 150 -1.78 -3.10 21.04
C VAL A 150 -3.01 -2.33 21.54
N THR A 151 -3.56 -1.43 20.73
CA THR A 151 -4.68 -0.54 21.16
C THR A 151 -5.94 -0.80 20.35
N LYS A 152 -7.02 -1.18 21.04
CA LYS A 152 -8.28 -1.61 20.41
C LYS A 152 -9.03 -0.46 19.71
N ASP A 153 -8.87 0.77 20.18
CA ASP A 153 -9.67 1.93 19.75
C ASP A 153 -8.84 3.16 19.31
N PHE A 154 -7.50 3.12 19.33
CA PHE A 154 -6.69 4.33 19.09
C PHE A 154 -6.85 4.90 17.68
N LEU A 155 -7.00 4.02 16.70
CA LEU A 155 -7.17 4.39 15.30
C LEU A 155 -8.62 4.78 14.98
N LYS A 156 -9.60 4.30 15.75
CA LYS A 156 -11.02 4.54 15.51
C LYS A 156 -11.33 6.04 15.54
N ASN A 157 -11.99 6.58 14.51
CA ASN A 157 -12.28 8.01 14.29
C ASN A 157 -11.05 8.94 14.13
N ARG A 158 -9.82 8.44 14.23
CA ARG A 158 -8.60 9.25 14.06
C ARG A 158 -7.97 9.10 12.68
N LEU A 159 -8.33 8.06 11.92
CA LEU A 159 -7.82 7.81 10.57
C LEU A 159 -7.94 9.01 9.65
N LYS A 160 -9.09 9.71 9.66
CA LYS A 160 -9.31 10.91 8.83
C LYS A 160 -8.22 11.97 9.05
N TYR A 161 -7.91 12.25 10.32
CA TYR A 161 -6.93 13.27 10.66
C TYR A 161 -5.51 12.85 10.29
N ILE A 162 -5.21 11.55 10.43
CA ILE A 162 -3.92 10.98 10.01
C ILE A 162 -3.76 11.14 8.48
N LEU A 163 -4.76 10.76 7.69
CA LEU A 163 -4.75 10.90 6.22
C LEU A 163 -4.60 12.37 5.76
N ILE A 164 -5.28 13.31 6.41
CA ILE A 164 -5.14 14.73 6.08
C ILE A 164 -3.74 15.23 6.45
N SER A 165 -3.25 14.88 7.65
CA SER A 165 -1.91 15.29 8.09
C SER A 165 -0.81 14.74 7.19
N THR A 166 -0.93 13.49 6.77
CA THR A 166 0.09 12.82 5.93
C THR A 166 0.03 13.32 4.49
N SER A 167 -1.15 13.63 3.95
CA SER A 167 -1.26 14.23 2.62
C SER A 167 -0.69 15.65 2.56
N ILE A 168 -0.91 16.49 3.59
CA ILE A 168 -0.24 17.80 3.71
C ILE A 168 1.27 17.62 3.81
N GLY A 169 1.74 16.69 4.65
CA GLY A 169 3.16 16.37 4.78
C GLY A 169 3.81 15.92 3.46
N MET A 170 3.10 15.08 2.69
CA MET A 170 3.55 14.62 1.38
C MET A 170 3.66 15.79 0.39
N SER A 171 2.66 16.66 0.32
CA SER A 171 2.67 17.83 -0.57
C SER A 171 3.82 18.77 -0.25
N VAL A 172 4.02 19.11 1.03
CA VAL A 172 5.14 19.96 1.48
C VAL A 172 6.48 19.27 1.20
N GLY A 173 6.58 17.96 1.46
CA GLY A 173 7.79 17.17 1.19
C GLY A 173 8.19 17.21 -0.29
N LEU A 174 7.24 17.01 -1.20
CA LEU A 174 7.51 17.07 -2.65
C LEU A 174 7.89 18.48 -3.12
N ILE A 175 7.20 19.52 -2.64
CA ILE A 175 7.52 20.91 -3.00
C ILE A 175 8.90 21.31 -2.48
N THR A 176 9.23 20.93 -1.24
CA THR A 176 10.54 21.23 -0.65
C THR A 176 11.67 20.45 -1.32
N TRP A 177 11.39 19.25 -1.85
CA TRP A 177 12.38 18.48 -2.59
C TRP A 177 12.95 19.23 -3.78
N GLU A 178 12.11 19.92 -4.56
CA GLU A 178 12.55 20.70 -5.73
C GLU A 178 13.67 21.69 -5.38
N TYR A 179 13.61 22.31 -4.20
CA TYR A 179 14.59 23.31 -3.75
C TYR A 179 15.86 22.72 -3.11
N VAL A 180 15.84 21.43 -2.76
CA VAL A 180 16.86 20.79 -1.91
C VAL A 180 17.57 19.62 -2.61
N THR A 181 17.29 19.41 -3.90
CA THR A 181 17.87 18.36 -4.76
C THR A 181 19.41 18.29 -4.70
N PHE A 182 20.10 19.41 -4.52
CA PHE A 182 21.56 19.49 -4.50
C PHE A 182 22.25 18.79 -3.32
N ASN A 183 21.54 18.50 -2.22
CA ASN A 183 22.14 17.89 -1.04
C ASN A 183 21.67 16.44 -0.87
N HIS A 184 22.59 15.49 -1.07
CA HIS A 184 22.32 14.05 -0.95
C HIS A 184 21.71 13.65 0.41
N THR A 185 22.16 14.24 1.52
CA THR A 185 21.64 13.87 2.85
C THR A 185 20.21 14.35 3.06
N LEU A 186 19.89 15.55 2.56
CA LEU A 186 18.54 16.09 2.66
C LEU A 186 17.58 15.39 1.70
N SER A 187 18.03 15.06 0.48
CA SER A 187 17.28 14.24 -0.48
C SER A 187 16.97 12.84 0.09
N ALA A 188 17.93 12.22 0.79
CA ALA A 188 17.72 10.95 1.49
C ALA A 188 16.68 11.06 2.63
N MET A 189 16.74 12.12 3.43
CA MET A 189 15.75 12.37 4.49
C MET A 189 14.35 12.63 3.92
N LEU A 190 14.25 13.43 2.86
CA LEU A 190 12.99 13.73 2.16
C LEU A 190 12.39 12.48 1.51
N SER A 191 13.23 11.61 0.94
CA SER A 191 12.81 10.32 0.40
C SER A 191 12.14 9.45 1.46
N TYR A 192 12.76 9.31 2.62
CA TYR A 192 12.17 8.58 3.72
C TYR A 192 10.88 9.23 4.25
N LEU A 193 10.88 10.56 4.43
CA LEU A 193 9.74 11.30 4.97
C LEU A 193 8.52 11.22 4.04
N THR A 194 8.72 11.36 2.73
CA THR A 194 7.65 11.25 1.73
C THR A 194 7.10 9.83 1.65
N GLY A 195 7.97 8.81 1.69
CA GLY A 195 7.54 7.41 1.81
C GLY A 195 6.70 7.17 3.08
N PHE A 196 7.11 7.75 4.20
CA PHE A 196 6.36 7.69 5.45
C PHE A 196 5.00 8.41 5.38
N CYS A 197 4.92 9.53 4.68
CA CYS A 197 3.63 10.21 4.46
C CYS A 197 2.72 9.44 3.49
N LEU A 198 3.28 8.66 2.56
CA LEU A 198 2.52 7.92 1.57
C LEU A 198 1.83 6.68 2.15
N GLY A 199 2.50 5.95 3.04
CA GLY A 199 1.98 4.69 3.58
C GLY A 199 0.55 4.78 4.14
N PRO A 200 0.21 5.74 5.02
CA PRO A 200 -1.15 5.90 5.53
C PRO A 200 -2.22 6.07 4.44
N SER A 201 -1.88 6.74 3.33
CA SER A 201 -2.79 6.89 2.18
C SER A 201 -3.04 5.56 1.47
N VAL A 202 -2.09 4.63 1.50
CA VAL A 202 -2.22 3.31 0.87
C VAL A 202 -2.95 2.31 1.78
N THR A 203 -2.61 2.24 3.07
CA THR A 203 -3.21 1.30 4.03
C THR A 203 -4.59 1.70 4.52
N PHE A 204 -4.74 2.97 4.92
CA PHE A 204 -5.88 3.39 5.74
C PHE A 204 -7.02 3.98 4.93
N LEU A 205 -6.89 4.18 3.63
CA LEU A 205 -7.96 4.75 2.81
C LEU A 205 -9.25 3.92 2.86
N PHE A 206 -9.14 2.59 2.74
CA PHE A 206 -10.31 1.71 2.77
C PHE A 206 -10.97 1.70 4.15
N PRO A 207 -10.26 1.46 5.27
CA PRO A 207 -10.84 1.57 6.60
C PRO A 207 -11.38 2.96 6.95
N ALA A 208 -10.67 4.04 6.58
CA ALA A 208 -11.10 5.42 6.84
C ALA A 208 -12.38 5.75 6.06
N GLY A 209 -12.45 5.26 4.83
CA GLY A 209 -13.61 5.40 3.97
C GLY A 209 -14.85 4.68 4.51
N GLU A 210 -14.68 3.47 5.02
CA GLU A 210 -15.76 2.73 5.69
C GLU A 210 -16.28 3.48 6.91
N GLU A 211 -15.39 3.99 7.78
CA GLU A 211 -15.79 4.82 8.93
C GLU A 211 -16.63 6.03 8.48
N MET A 212 -16.21 6.75 7.44
CA MET A 212 -16.94 7.94 6.96
C MET A 212 -18.32 7.62 6.38
N THR A 213 -18.51 6.45 5.75
CA THR A 213 -19.82 6.06 5.20
C THR A 213 -20.80 5.57 6.25
N LEU A 214 -20.32 4.91 7.31
CA LEU A 214 -21.17 4.39 8.37
C LEU A 214 -21.87 5.53 9.14
N TYR A 215 -21.19 6.67 9.31
CA TYR A 215 -21.78 7.86 9.94
C TYR A 215 -22.83 8.57 9.09
N GLN A 216 -22.95 8.29 7.79
CA GLN A 216 -23.98 8.88 6.93
C GLN A 216 -25.27 8.06 6.85
N VAL A 217 -25.30 6.86 7.47
CA VAL A 217 -26.46 5.94 7.41
C VAL A 217 -27.22 5.88 8.76
N ILE A 218 -26.85 6.71 9.73
CA ILE A 218 -27.60 6.95 10.98
C ILE A 218 -28.17 8.36 10.92
#